data_AF-A0AA51N5B5-F1
#
_entry.id   AF-A0AA51N5B5-F1
#
_cell.length_a   1.000
_cell.length_b   1.000
_cell.length_c   1.000
_cell.angle_alpha   90.00
_cell.angle_beta   90.00
_cell.angle_gamma   90.00
#
_symmetry.space_group_name_H-M   'P 1'
#
loop_
_entity.id
_entity.type
_entity.pdbx_description
1 polymer ?
#
loop_
_entity_poly.entity_id
_entity_poly.type
_entity_poly.pdbx_seq_one_letter_code
_entity_poly.pdbx_strand_id
1 'polypeptide(L)'
;MRSKLTHICLLIVAFFFLSSFSNNPCNSKLELKEIKESSFLVEIEASGQFSAELLYIENGEYFSQEKKSGNGNSQLEFLNIEEGKVYKILVKYSNAEPLCSTRQLSGLTL
;
A
#
# COMPACT_ATOMS: atom_id res chain seq x y z
N MET A 1 66.71 -1.67 -25.24
CA MET A 1 66.40 -1.29 -23.84
C MET A 1 65.04 -1.86 -23.49
N ARG A 2 64.95 -2.62 -22.40
CA ARG A 2 63.72 -3.22 -21.88
C ARG A 2 62.89 -2.14 -21.17
N SER A 3 61.58 -2.12 -21.36
CA SER A 3 60.66 -1.81 -20.25
C SER A 3 59.39 -2.65 -20.38
N LYS A 4 58.99 -3.19 -19.24
CA LYS A 4 57.89 -4.13 -18.99
C LYS A 4 56.64 -3.35 -18.56
N LEU A 5 55.60 -4.12 -18.24
CA LEU A 5 54.37 -3.82 -17.49
C LEU A 5 53.16 -3.42 -18.35
N THR A 6 51.93 -3.92 -18.16
CA THR A 6 51.33 -5.10 -17.50
C THR A 6 49.82 -4.81 -17.44
N HIS A 7 49.02 -5.88 -17.45
CA HIS A 7 47.68 -5.99 -16.82
C HIS A 7 46.51 -5.36 -17.57
N ILE A 8 45.62 -6.19 -18.15
CA ILE A 8 44.44 -6.82 -17.50
C ILE A 8 43.39 -5.77 -17.15
N CYS A 9 42.27 -5.83 -17.87
CA CYS A 9 40.89 -5.69 -17.40
C CYS A 9 40.01 -5.72 -18.67
N LEU A 10 39.52 -6.88 -19.11
CA LEU A 10 38.25 -7.45 -18.62
C LEU A 10 37.19 -6.34 -18.46
N LEU A 11 36.70 -5.79 -19.57
CA LEU A 11 35.55 -4.89 -19.54
C LEU A 11 34.29 -5.74 -19.60
N ILE A 12 33.73 -5.85 -18.41
CA ILE A 12 32.61 -6.67 -17.97
C ILE A 12 31.33 -6.26 -18.73
N VAL A 13 30.64 -7.29 -19.23
CA VAL A 13 29.22 -7.26 -19.58
C VAL A 13 28.43 -6.83 -18.34
N ALA A 14 27.80 -5.66 -18.38
CA ALA A 14 26.73 -5.32 -17.46
C ALA A 14 25.54 -4.80 -18.28
N PHE A 15 24.73 -5.77 -18.69
CA PHE A 15 23.29 -5.63 -18.84
C PHE A 15 22.70 -5.01 -17.56
N PHE A 16 21.50 -4.41 -17.69
CA PHE A 16 20.64 -3.81 -16.64
C PHE A 16 20.85 -2.31 -16.38
N PHE A 17 19.93 -1.50 -16.94
CA PHE A 17 18.92 -0.81 -16.13
C PHE A 17 17.68 -0.54 -16.99
N LEU A 18 16.94 -1.61 -17.33
CA LEU A 18 15.49 -1.50 -17.52
C LEU A 18 14.88 -1.46 -16.13
N SER A 19 14.68 -0.26 -15.58
CA SER A 19 13.75 -0.03 -14.48
C SER A 19 13.49 1.47 -14.31
N SER A 20 12.88 2.09 -15.33
CA SER A 20 11.97 3.19 -15.03
C SER A 20 10.73 2.58 -14.39
N PHE A 21 10.83 2.17 -13.13
CA PHE A 21 9.64 2.05 -12.31
C PHE A 21 9.13 3.48 -12.15
N SER A 22 8.14 3.81 -12.97
CA SER A 22 7.16 4.83 -12.64
C SER A 22 6.46 4.39 -11.35
N ASN A 23 7.13 4.55 -10.21
CA ASN A 23 6.44 4.74 -8.95
C ASN A 23 5.82 6.12 -9.06
N ASN A 24 4.64 6.20 -9.68
CA ASN A 24 3.81 7.37 -9.49
C ASN A 24 3.41 7.31 -8.01
N PRO A 25 3.98 8.16 -7.13
CA PRO A 25 3.59 8.13 -5.74
C PRO A 25 2.09 8.39 -5.72
N CYS A 26 1.37 7.47 -5.10
CA CYS A 26 0.00 7.61 -4.62
C CYS A 26 -0.19 9.09 -4.19
N ASN A 27 -0.84 9.90 -5.04
CA ASN A 27 -1.13 11.34 -4.82
C ASN A 27 -2.15 11.56 -3.69
N SER A 28 -2.42 10.50 -2.96
CA SER A 28 -3.44 10.38 -1.97
C SER A 28 -2.81 9.76 -0.74
N LYS A 29 -3.37 10.05 0.42
CA LYS A 29 -2.83 9.58 1.69
C LYS A 29 -3.90 8.75 2.38
N LEU A 30 -3.51 7.62 2.95
CA LEU A 30 -4.36 6.82 3.80
C LEU A 30 -3.66 6.68 5.14
N GLU A 31 -4.23 7.30 6.17
CA GLU A 31 -3.67 7.34 7.52
C GLU A 31 -4.64 6.69 8.50
N LEU A 32 -4.14 5.76 9.30
CA LEU A 32 -4.89 5.23 10.43
C LEU A 32 -4.83 6.24 11.57
N LYS A 33 -5.97 6.84 11.91
CA LYS A 33 -6.07 7.85 12.97
C LYS A 33 -6.28 7.23 14.33
N GLU A 34 -7.15 6.24 14.42
CA GLU A 34 -7.55 5.63 15.69
C GLU A 34 -7.88 4.15 15.49
N ILE A 35 -7.48 3.33 16.45
CA ILE A 35 -7.94 1.95 16.61
C ILE A 35 -8.82 1.93 17.86
N LYS A 36 -10.10 1.60 17.69
CA LYS A 36 -11.04 1.37 18.79
C LYS A 36 -11.32 -0.12 18.91
N GLU A 37 -11.98 -0.51 19.99
CA GLU A 37 -12.26 -1.91 20.34
C GLU A 37 -12.87 -2.75 19.21
N SER A 38 -13.71 -2.15 18.36
CA SER A 38 -14.34 -2.83 17.22
C SER A 38 -14.35 -1.99 15.93
N SER A 39 -13.49 -0.96 15.85
CA SER A 39 -13.44 -0.09 14.68
C SER A 39 -12.05 0.47 14.36
N PHE A 40 -11.84 0.77 13.08
CA PHE A 40 -10.70 1.54 12.59
C PHE A 40 -11.18 2.87 12.03
N LEU A 41 -10.69 3.99 12.59
CA LEU A 41 -10.87 5.31 12.01
C LEU A 41 -9.69 5.63 11.11
N VAL A 42 -9.96 5.89 9.83
CA VAL A 42 -8.95 6.28 8.85
C VAL A 42 -9.26 7.63 8.24
N GLU A 43 -8.21 8.37 7.93
CA GLU A 43 -8.24 9.58 7.12
C GLU A 43 -7.72 9.29 5.73
N ILE A 44 -8.46 9.74 4.73
CA ILE A 44 -8.14 9.59 3.31
C ILE A 44 -8.04 10.98 2.70
N GLU A 45 -6.88 11.31 2.16
CA GLU A 45 -6.68 12.48 1.32
C GLU A 45 -6.79 12.06 -0.14
N ALA A 46 -7.79 12.56 -0.85
CA ALA A 46 -8.06 12.21 -2.24
C ALA A 46 -8.48 13.45 -3.03
N SER A 47 -8.18 13.47 -4.32
CA SER A 47 -8.51 14.58 -5.23
C SER A 47 -9.89 14.43 -5.88
N GLY A 48 -10.64 13.37 -5.58
CA GLY A 48 -11.93 13.08 -6.22
C GLY A 48 -12.69 11.93 -5.56
N GLN A 49 -13.68 11.38 -6.28
CA GLN A 49 -14.51 10.28 -5.80
C GLN A 49 -13.75 8.97 -5.73
N PHE A 50 -13.82 8.30 -4.59
CA PHE A 50 -13.12 7.04 -4.33
C PHE A 50 -14.03 6.01 -3.66
N SER A 51 -13.57 4.76 -3.69
CA SER A 51 -14.08 3.65 -2.90
C SER A 51 -12.99 3.14 -1.97
N ALA A 52 -13.36 2.78 -0.74
CA ALA A 52 -12.49 2.18 0.25
C ALA A 52 -13.06 0.83 0.67
N GLU A 53 -12.23 -0.20 0.73
CA GLU A 53 -12.62 -1.60 0.95
C GLU A 53 -11.77 -2.16 2.10
N LEU A 54 -12.45 -2.61 3.15
CA LEU A 54 -11.84 -3.38 4.25
C LEU A 54 -11.80 -4.84 3.84
N LEU A 55 -10.59 -5.40 3.84
CA LEU A 55 -10.32 -6.80 3.58
C LEU A 55 -9.89 -7.49 4.87
N TYR A 56 -10.52 -8.61 5.20
CA TYR A 56 -10.04 -9.58 6.17
C TYR A 56 -9.02 -10.51 5.49
N ILE A 57 -7.96 -10.89 6.21
CA ILE A 57 -6.92 -11.79 5.72
C ILE A 57 -6.93 -13.08 6.54
N GLU A 58 -7.16 -14.21 5.87
CA GLU A 58 -7.14 -15.54 6.47
C GLU A 58 -6.34 -16.49 5.57
N ASN A 59 -5.35 -17.18 6.13
CA ASN A 59 -4.51 -18.13 5.39
C ASN A 59 -3.86 -17.55 4.11
N GLY A 60 -3.62 -16.24 4.08
CA GLY A 60 -3.06 -15.53 2.92
C GLY A 60 -4.08 -15.11 1.85
N GLU A 61 -5.35 -15.47 2.03
CA GLU A 61 -6.46 -15.05 1.17
C GLU A 61 -7.11 -13.78 1.70
N TYR A 62 -7.71 -12.98 0.80
CA TYR A 62 -8.33 -11.69 1.11
C TYR A 62 -9.84 -11.78 0.92
N PHE A 63 -10.59 -11.44 1.96
CA PHE A 63 -12.06 -11.46 2.00
C PHE A 63 -12.61 -10.05 2.18
N SER A 64 -13.46 -9.60 1.26
CA SER A 64 -14.13 -8.30 1.39
C SER A 64 -15.12 -8.31 2.54
N GLN A 65 -14.91 -7.47 3.55
CA GLN A 65 -15.80 -7.31 4.69
C GLN A 65 -16.73 -6.10 4.54
N GLU A 66 -16.17 -4.92 4.26
CA GLU A 66 -16.94 -3.68 4.19
C GLU A 66 -16.44 -2.78 3.06
N LYS A 67 -17.36 -2.07 2.38
CA LYS A 67 -17.06 -1.10 1.33
C LYS A 67 -17.72 0.22 1.63
N LYS A 68 -16.97 1.31 1.49
CA LYS A 68 -17.43 2.68 1.63
C LYS A 68 -17.02 3.50 0.42
N SER A 69 -17.74 4.58 0.17
CA SER A 69 -17.35 5.58 -0.82
C SER A 69 -17.09 6.91 -0.14
N GLY A 70 -16.27 7.74 -0.76
CA GLY A 70 -16.00 9.10 -0.33
C GLY A 70 -15.64 9.99 -1.49
N ASN A 71 -15.45 11.27 -1.22
CA ASN A 71 -15.06 12.26 -2.22
C ASN A 71 -14.18 13.33 -1.60
N GLY A 72 -13.06 13.62 -2.24
CA GLY A 72 -12.09 14.57 -1.68
C GLY A 72 -11.45 14.01 -0.40
N ASN A 73 -11.02 14.90 0.49
CA ASN A 73 -10.54 14.50 1.81
C ASN A 73 -11.70 14.02 2.67
N SER A 74 -11.56 12.88 3.33
CA SER A 74 -12.64 12.22 4.06
C SER A 74 -12.09 11.41 5.24
N GLN A 75 -12.88 11.29 6.29
CA GLN A 75 -12.65 10.34 7.37
C GLN A 75 -13.67 9.22 7.29
N LEU A 76 -13.21 7.97 7.36
CA LEU A 76 -14.04 6.78 7.30
C LEU A 76 -13.77 5.92 8.52
N GLU A 77 -14.84 5.49 9.17
CA GLU A 77 -14.76 4.51 10.26
C GLU A 77 -15.22 3.15 9.74
N PHE A 78 -14.36 2.14 9.79
CA PHE A 78 -14.70 0.75 9.48
C PHE A 78 -15.07 0.01 10.76
N LEU A 79 -16.16 -0.74 10.75
CA LEU A 79 -16.76 -1.35 11.94
C LEU A 79 -16.60 -2.89 11.93
N ASN A 80 -16.95 -3.51 13.05
CA ASN A 80 -16.92 -4.97 13.24
C ASN A 80 -15.52 -5.57 13.06
N ILE A 81 -14.52 -4.87 13.59
CA ILE A 81 -13.16 -5.40 13.70
C ILE A 81 -13.17 -6.43 14.82
N GLU A 82 -12.79 -7.66 14.50
CA GLU A 82 -12.71 -8.74 15.47
C GLU A 82 -11.27 -8.91 15.97
N GLU A 83 -11.15 -9.26 17.25
CA GLU A 83 -9.87 -9.53 17.89
C GLU A 83 -9.14 -10.70 17.21
N GLY A 84 -7.82 -10.57 17.05
CA GLY A 84 -6.97 -11.63 16.47
C GLY A 84 -7.08 -11.78 14.95
N LYS A 85 -8.00 -11.08 14.29
CA LYS A 85 -8.09 -11.02 12.82
C LYS A 85 -7.11 -10.00 12.25
N VAL A 86 -6.65 -10.24 11.02
CA VAL A 86 -5.76 -9.33 10.30
C VAL A 86 -6.53 -8.68 9.16
N TYR A 87 -6.37 -7.37 9.01
CA TYR A 87 -7.11 -6.55 8.07
C TYR A 87 -6.20 -5.75 7.15
N LYS A 88 -6.75 -5.32 6.01
CA LYS A 88 -6.13 -4.37 5.10
C LYS A 88 -7.19 -3.46 4.50
N ILE A 89 -6.92 -2.17 4.43
CA ILE A 89 -7.81 -1.21 3.77
C ILE A 89 -7.22 -0.87 2.40
N LEU A 90 -8.02 -1.02 1.36
CA LEU A 90 -7.69 -0.64 -0.02
C LEU A 90 -8.53 0.56 -0.44
N VAL A 91 -7.90 1.57 -1.04
CA VAL A 91 -8.60 2.72 -1.63
C VAL A 91 -8.42 2.71 -3.15
N LYS A 92 -9.51 2.86 -3.91
CA LYS A 92 -9.55 2.83 -5.38
C LYS A 92 -10.36 4.01 -5.90
N TYR A 93 -9.87 4.70 -6.94
CA TYR A 93 -10.73 5.63 -7.71
C TYR A 93 -11.67 4.86 -8.64
N SER A 94 -12.79 5.48 -9.01
CA SER A 94 -13.82 4.86 -9.87
C SER A 94 -13.28 4.33 -11.21
N ASN A 95 -12.16 4.87 -11.71
CA ASN A 95 -11.68 4.64 -13.08
C ASN A 95 -10.17 4.27 -13.23
N ALA A 96 -9.44 3.87 -12.17
CA ALA A 96 -8.02 3.48 -12.31
C ALA A 96 -7.51 2.58 -11.16
N GLU A 97 -6.33 1.97 -11.36
CA GLU A 97 -5.59 1.11 -10.44
C GLU A 97 -5.55 1.63 -8.97
N PRO A 98 -5.44 0.72 -7.96
CA PRO A 98 -5.61 1.08 -6.56
C PRO A 98 -4.68 2.20 -6.14
N LEU A 99 -5.26 3.20 -5.48
CA LEU A 99 -4.61 4.43 -5.10
C LEU A 99 -3.52 4.18 -4.08
N CYS A 100 -3.91 3.54 -2.98
CA CYS A 100 -3.11 3.42 -1.76
C CYS A 100 -3.67 2.26 -0.93
N SER A 101 -2.81 1.57 -0.18
CA SER A 101 -3.24 0.54 0.78
C SER A 101 -2.53 0.72 2.11
N THR A 102 -3.20 0.40 3.21
CA THR A 102 -2.52 0.28 4.50
C THR A 102 -1.55 -0.90 4.48
N ARG A 103 -0.57 -0.87 5.40
CA ARG A 103 0.05 -2.11 5.88
C ARG A 103 -1.03 -2.99 6.53
N GLN A 104 -0.72 -4.26 6.74
CA GLN A 104 -1.60 -5.15 7.49
C GLN A 104 -1.86 -4.55 8.88
N LEU A 105 -3.14 -4.48 9.25
CA LEU A 105 -3.63 -3.99 10.54
C LEU A 105 -4.09 -5.20 11.34
N SER A 106 -3.47 -5.48 12.49
CA SER A 106 -4.01 -6.49 13.40
C SER A 106 -5.19 -5.89 14.17
N GLY A 107 -6.30 -6.63 14.27
CA GLY A 107 -7.30 -6.40 15.30
C GLY A 107 -6.61 -6.58 16.65
N LEU A 108 -6.38 -5.47 17.36
CA LEU A 108 -5.62 -5.46 18.60
C LEU A 108 -6.47 -5.99 19.75
N THR A 109 -5.84 -6.77 20.61
CA THR A 109 -6.11 -6.77 22.05
C THR A 109 -5.74 -5.39 22.60
N LEU A 110 -6.72 -4.64 23.13
CA LEU A 110 -6.49 -3.39 23.87
C LEU A 110 -5.86 -3.68 25.24
#